data_AF-A0A1I5R0C8-F1
#
_entry.id   AF-A0A1I5R0C8-F1
#
_cell.length_a   1.000
_cell.length_b   1.000
_cell.length_c   1.000
_cell.angle_alpha   90.00
_cell.angle_beta   90.00
_cell.angle_gamma   90.00
#
_symmetry.space_group_name_H-M   'P 1'
#
loop_
_entity.id
_entity.type
_entity.pdbx_description
1 polymer ?
#
loop_
_entity_poly.entity_id
_entity_poly.type
_entity_poly.pdbx_seq_one_letter_code
_entity_poly.pdbx_strand_id
1 'polypeptide(L)' 'MGMTTPTPEQIDDLARESMAEMPAVQRIRLEHYARSKGITPEQATVQIVTDYLAAEGADDSH' A
#
# COMPACT_ATOMS: atom_id res chain seq x y z
N MET A 1 -0.39 10.06 -23.64
CA MET A 1 0.39 8.88 -23.20
C MET A 1 -0.56 8.03 -22.38
N GLY A 2 -0.83 6.80 -22.80
CA GLY A 2 -1.79 5.94 -22.09
C GLY A 2 -1.19 5.51 -20.75
N MET A 3 -1.83 5.86 -19.64
CA MET A 3 -1.48 5.29 -18.34
C MET A 3 -1.90 3.83 -18.37
N THR A 4 -0.95 2.93 -18.60
CA THR A 4 -1.18 1.50 -18.44
C THR A 4 -1.39 1.23 -16.96
N THR A 5 -2.57 0.77 -16.58
CA THR A 5 -2.84 0.28 -15.22
C THR A 5 -1.81 -0.82 -14.90
N PRO A 6 -1.08 -0.71 -13.78
CA PRO A 6 -0.09 -1.71 -13.42
C PRO A 6 -0.74 -3.08 -13.21
N THR A 7 -0.04 -4.14 -13.61
CA THR A 7 -0.49 -5.51 -13.35
C THR A 7 -0.38 -5.85 -11.86
N PRO A 8 -1.11 -6.86 -11.35
CA PRO A 8 -0.99 -7.28 -9.96
C PRO A 8 0.45 -7.58 -9.52
N GLU A 9 1.24 -8.24 -10.37
CA GLU A 9 2.66 -8.54 -10.11
C GLU A 9 3.49 -7.25 -9.97
N GLN A 10 3.24 -6.24 -10.81
CA GLN A 10 3.91 -4.95 -10.70
C GLN A 10 3.54 -4.20 -9.41
N ILE A 11 2.30 -4.34 -8.94
CA ILE A 11 1.86 -3.75 -7.67
C ILE A 11 2.57 -4.41 -6.49
N ASP A 12 2.68 -5.74 -6.49
CA ASP A 12 3.38 -6.47 -5.44
C ASP A 12 4.89 -6.16 -5.40
N ASP A 13 5.52 -6.03 -6.57
CA ASP A 13 6.93 -5.64 -6.67
C ASP A 13 7.16 -4.21 -6.16
N LEU A 14 6.32 -3.25 -6.54
CA LEU A 14 6.37 -1.87 -6.04
C LEU A 14 6.13 -1.80 -4.52
N ALA A 15 5.21 -2.61 -3.99
CA ALA A 15 4.97 -2.69 -2.55
C ALA A 15 6.21 -3.22 -1.83
N ARG A 16 6.87 -4.23 -2.37
CA ARG A 16 8.11 -4.80 -1.81
C ARG A 16 9.26 -3.80 -1.83
N GLU A 17 9.45 -3.08 -2.93
CA GLU A 17 10.47 -2.02 -3.05
C GLU A 17 10.22 -0.89 -2.04
N SER A 18 8.98 -0.40 -1.99
CA SER A 18 8.59 0.66 -1.04
C SER A 18 8.82 0.24 0.42
N MET A 19 8.52 -1.02 0.73
CA MET A 19 8.78 -1.60 2.06
C MET A 19 10.28 -1.78 2.38
N ALA A 20 11.13 -1.95 1.37
CA ALA A 20 12.58 -2.06 1.55
C ALA A 20 13.20 -0.69 1.92
N GLU A 21 12.65 0.39 1.37
CA GLU A 21 13.06 1.78 1.66
C GLU A 21 12.43 2.34 2.94
N MET A 22 11.40 1.67 3.46
CA MET A 22 10.65 2.10 4.64
C MET A 22 11.51 2.10 5.93
N PRO A 23 11.48 3.16 6.75
CA PRO A 23 12.16 3.18 8.04
C PRO A 23 11.73 2.02 8.95
N ALA A 24 12.69 1.42 9.68
CA ALA A 24 12.45 0.22 10.49
C ALA A 24 11.26 0.34 11.45
N VAL A 25 11.07 1.51 12.08
CA VAL A 25 9.95 1.75 13.00
C VAL A 25 8.59 1.68 12.28
N GLN A 26 8.51 2.20 11.05
CA GLN A 26 7.28 2.16 10.26
C GLN A 26 7.02 0.74 9.76
N ARG A 27 8.07 0.04 9.34
CA ARG A 27 7.99 -1.37 8.92
C ARG A 27 7.48 -2.28 10.04
N ILE A 28 7.98 -2.12 11.27
CA ILE A 28 7.50 -2.86 12.44
C ILE A 28 6.01 -2.60 12.68
N ARG A 29 5.55 -1.35 12.59
CA ARG A 29 4.13 -1.01 12.75
C ARG A 29 3.27 -1.66 11.66
N LEU A 30 3.73 -1.64 10.42
CA LEU A 30 3.07 -2.28 9.29
C LEU A 30 2.98 -3.81 9.48
N GLU A 31 4.06 -4.46 9.91
CA GLU A 31 4.09 -5.90 10.20
C GLU A 31 3.11 -6.28 11.32
N HIS A 32 3.05 -5.48 12.40
CA HIS A 32 2.06 -5.67 13.46
C HIS A 32 0.62 -5.51 12.95
N TYR A 33 0.36 -4.50 12.13
CA TYR A 33 -0.94 -4.29 11.52
C TYR A 33 -1.34 -5.46 10.62
N ALA A 34 -0.47 -5.85 9.69
CA ALA A 34 -0.68 -6.98 8.78
C ALA A 34 -0.98 -8.27 9.54
N ARG A 35 -0.19 -8.57 10.59
CA ARG A 35 -0.42 -9.72 11.48
C ARG A 35 -1.79 -9.67 12.15
N SER A 36 -2.23 -8.50 12.63
CA SER A 36 -3.55 -8.35 13.27
C SER A 36 -4.72 -8.62 12.32
N LYS A 37 -4.49 -8.46 11.01
CA LYS A 37 -5.47 -8.69 9.93
C LYS A 37 -5.32 -10.05 9.26
N GLY A 38 -4.28 -10.82 9.57
CA GLY A 38 -4.01 -12.12 8.95
C GLY A 38 -3.59 -12.03 7.48
N ILE A 39 -2.98 -10.91 7.06
CA ILE A 39 -2.52 -10.65 5.69
C ILE A 39 -1.01 -10.43 5.65
N THR A 40 -0.42 -10.39 4.45
CA THR A 40 1.01 -10.04 4.31
C THR A 40 1.22 -8.53 4.47
N PRO A 41 2.43 -8.10 4.87
CA PRO A 41 2.79 -6.68 4.91
C PRO A 41 2.64 -5.96 3.55
N GLU A 42 2.91 -6.64 2.44
CA GLU A 42 2.73 -6.11 1.08
C GLU A 42 1.25 -5.84 0.80
N GLN A 43 0.37 -6.81 1.12
CA GLN A 43 -1.08 -6.65 1.00
C GLN A 43 -1.60 -5.52 1.88
N ALA A 44 -1.08 -5.40 3.10
CA ALA A 44 -1.43 -4.30 4.00
C ALA A 44 -1.01 -2.94 3.43
N THR A 45 0.16 -2.85 2.79
CA THR A 45 0.65 -1.62 2.14
C THR A 45 -0.29 -1.20 1.01
N VAL A 46 -0.66 -2.13 0.13
CA VAL A 46 -1.59 -1.87 -0.97
C VAL A 46 -2.94 -1.39 -0.45
N GLN A 47 -3.50 -2.05 0.58
CA GLN A 47 -4.76 -1.64 1.20
C GLN A 47 -4.69 -0.21 1.76
N ILE A 48 -3.66 0.10 2.55
CA ILE A 48 -3.51 1.42 3.18
C ILE A 48 -3.45 2.53 2.11
N VAL A 49 -2.67 2.33 1.05
CA VAL A 49 -2.57 3.31 -0.03
C VAL A 49 -3.88 3.43 -0.80
N THR A 50 -4.57 2.31 -1.05
CA THR A 50 -5.86 2.29 -1.74
C THR A 50 -6.92 3.06 -0.95
N ASP A 51 -7.01 2.81 0.36
CA ASP A 51 -7.94 3.48 1.26
C ASP A 51 -7.64 4.98 1.35
N TYR A 52 -6.35 5.35 1.41
CA TYR A 52 -5.92 6.75 1.40
C TYR A 52 -6.35 7.49 0.12
N LEU A 53 -6.07 6.90 -1.05
CA LEU A 53 -6.44 7.50 -2.35
C LEU A 53 -7.96 7.58 -2.53
N ALA A 54 -8.69 6.57 -2.05
CA ALA A 54 -10.15 6.58 -2.07
C ALA A 54 -10.74 7.69 -1.18
N ALA A 55 -10.11 7.96 -0.04
CA ALA A 55 -10.50 9.05 0.86
C ALA A 55 -10.18 10.43 0.26
N GLU A 56 -8.99 10.61 -0.33
CA GLU A 56 -8.63 11.87 -1.02
C GLU A 56 -9.57 12.18 -2.19
N GLY A 57 -9.94 11.17 -2.99
CA GLY A 57 -10.90 11.35 -4.08
C GLY A 57 -12.32 11.68 -3.63
N ALA A 58 -12.67 11.40 -2.37
CA ALA A 58 -13.97 11.75 -1.79
C ALA A 58 -14.02 13.20 -1.27
N ASP A 59 -12.88 13.78 -0.87
CA ASP A 59 -12.79 15.15 -0.35
C ASP A 59 -12.81 16.23 -1.47
N ASP A 60 -12.48 15.89 -2.71
CA ASP A 60 -12.48 16.80 -3.87
C ASP A 60 -13.90 17.07 -4.45
N SER A 61 -14.95 16.60 -3.78
CA SER A 61 -16.36 16.72 -4.21
C SER A 61 -17.18 17.78 -3.46
N HIS A 62 -16.54 18.82 -2.89
CA HIS A 62 -17.23 19.89 -2.14
C HIS A 62 -17.10 21.28 -2.76
#